data_AF-A0A8J9VQU0-F1
#
_entry.id   AF-A0A8J9VQU0-F1
#
_cell.length_a   1.000
_cell.length_b   1.000
_cell.length_c   1.000
_cell.angle_alpha   90.00
_cell.angle_beta   90.00
_cell.angle_gamma   90.00
#
_symmetry.space_group_name_H-M   'P 1'
#
loop_
_entity.id
_entity.type
_entity.pdbx_description
1 polymer ?
#
loop_
_entity_poly.entity_id
_entity_poly.type
_entity_poly.pdbx_seq_one_letter_code
_entity_poly.pdbx_strand_id
1 'polypeptide(L)'
;MWNELQSSPSFYIHYVKQRRHHILITDYVNIWEIYLSEEEFLKCLTESNIGLEMGTQELIQKGIELLMHPQDLKKINISHDGTSLVVVMTKFYGFPFKLKLHLKEGSRELFFHEVMQPILKTIHDLKSSENELRTLLKKKDVEIEEYKSLGGKIRYTALPRYNDEEHMKKHSAYNTHFGVQEIPNNLLQRVVHVSKENDIDNIGTNIPIKSEPESQEVISNQTSINRLIQIKQERIKNELPTIKRRRPLNI
;
A
#
# COMPACT_ATOMS: atom_id res chain seq x y z
N MET A 1 -6.36 -1.80 1.39
CA MET A 1 -7.31 -1.91 0.26
C MET A 1 -8.22 -0.70 0.30
N TRP A 2 -8.47 -0.07 -0.85
CA TRP A 2 -9.38 1.07 -0.95
C TRP A 2 -10.83 0.59 -0.82
N ASN A 3 -11.59 1.21 0.07
CA ASN A 3 -12.99 0.93 0.29
C ASN A 3 -13.83 2.14 -0.09
N GLU A 4 -15.00 1.92 -0.68
CA GLU A 4 -15.95 2.99 -0.96
C GLU A 4 -16.54 3.52 0.36
N LEU A 5 -16.47 4.84 0.54
CA LEU A 5 -17.00 5.54 1.69
C LEU A 5 -18.38 6.14 1.37
N GLN A 6 -18.54 6.76 0.20
CA GLN A 6 -19.79 7.36 -0.25
C GLN A 6 -19.85 7.27 -1.77
N SER A 7 -21.02 6.99 -2.34
CA SER A 7 -21.17 6.84 -3.80
C SER A 7 -21.44 8.16 -4.53
N SER A 8 -22.06 9.14 -3.88
CA SER A 8 -22.43 10.43 -4.50
C SER A 8 -22.32 11.60 -3.52
N PRO A 9 -21.32 12.49 -3.66
CA PRO A 9 -20.10 12.33 -4.47
C PRO A 9 -19.27 11.10 -4.06
N SER A 10 -18.51 10.55 -5.01
CA SER A 10 -17.73 9.32 -4.80
C SER A 10 -16.47 9.59 -3.97
N PHE A 11 -16.38 8.99 -2.80
CA PHE A 11 -15.20 9.05 -1.92
C PHE A 11 -14.74 7.64 -1.56
N TYR A 12 -13.43 7.45 -1.51
CA TYR A 12 -12.79 6.19 -1.14
C TYR A 12 -11.86 6.41 0.04
N ILE A 13 -11.83 5.46 0.96
CA ILE A 13 -10.98 5.45 2.14
C ILE A 13 -9.98 4.31 2.08
N HIS A 14 -8.74 4.58 2.50
CA HIS A 14 -7.71 3.58 2.71
C HIS A 14 -7.10 3.79 4.09
N TYR A 15 -7.11 2.72 4.88
CA TYR A 15 -6.51 2.71 6.20
C TYR A 15 -5.32 1.76 6.23
N VAL A 16 -4.20 2.26 6.76
CA VAL A 16 -2.97 1.50 6.93
C VAL A 16 -2.47 1.66 8.36
N LYS A 17 -2.32 0.54 9.07
CA LYS A 17 -1.68 0.52 10.39
C LYS A 17 -0.23 0.08 10.25
N GLN A 18 0.71 0.99 10.50
CA GLN A 18 2.14 0.68 10.68
C GLN A 18 2.52 1.00 12.13
N ARG A 19 3.36 2.03 12.35
CA ARG A 19 3.65 2.59 13.68
C ARG A 19 2.60 3.61 14.13
N ARG A 20 2.03 4.33 13.17
CA ARG A 20 0.94 5.30 13.34
C ARG A 20 -0.24 4.84 12.49
N HIS A 21 -1.43 5.33 12.84
CA HIS A 21 -2.62 5.20 12.03
C HIS A 21 -2.51 6.16 10.85
N HIS A 22 -2.41 5.63 9.63
CA HIS A 22 -2.44 6.43 8.40
C HIS A 22 -3.79 6.22 7.73
N ILE A 23 -4.54 7.30 7.58
CA ILE A 23 -5.85 7.29 6.93
C ILE A 23 -5.76 8.21 5.72
N LEU A 24 -6.13 7.66 4.56
CA LEU A 24 -6.13 8.31 3.26
C LEU A 24 -7.56 8.33 2.73
N ILE A 25 -7.98 9.46 2.17
CA ILE A 25 -9.26 9.60 1.48
C ILE A 25 -9.03 10.23 0.11
N THR A 26 -9.74 9.77 -0.92
CA THR A 26 -9.64 10.34 -2.27
C THR A 26 -11.01 10.40 -2.95
N ASP A 27 -11.18 11.40 -3.81
CA ASP A 27 -12.31 11.59 -4.73
C ASP A 27 -11.89 11.34 -6.21
N TYR A 28 -10.75 10.66 -6.42
CA TYR A 28 -10.04 10.49 -7.69
C TYR A 28 -9.39 11.75 -8.29
N VAL A 29 -9.55 12.91 -7.67
CA VAL A 29 -8.92 14.16 -8.11
C VAL A 29 -7.83 14.56 -7.13
N ASN A 30 -8.18 14.60 -5.86
CA ASN A 30 -7.32 14.95 -4.75
C ASN A 30 -7.18 13.78 -3.78
N ILE A 31 -6.17 13.86 -2.93
CA ILE A 31 -5.98 12.95 -1.80
C ILE A 31 -5.89 13.76 -0.53
N TRP A 32 -6.51 13.28 0.53
CA TRP A 32 -6.38 13.82 1.87
C TRP A 32 -5.79 12.76 2.78
N GLU A 33 -4.91 13.18 3.67
CA GLU A 33 -4.24 12.28 4.59
C GLU A 33 -4.24 12.80 6.02
N ILE A 34 -4.11 11.86 6.95
CA ILE A 34 -3.84 12.15 8.35
C ILE A 34 -2.98 11.03 8.94
N TYR A 35 -2.01 11.43 9.74
CA TYR A 35 -1.22 10.54 10.59
C TYR A 35 -1.63 10.77 12.03
N LEU A 36 -2.06 9.72 12.71
CA LEU A 36 -2.43 9.76 14.12
C LEU A 36 -1.59 8.76 14.90
N SER A 37 -0.99 9.21 16.00
CA SER A 37 -0.50 8.29 17.04
C SER A 37 -1.68 7.56 17.70
N GLU A 38 -1.41 6.50 18.44
CA GLU A 38 -2.47 5.78 19.18
C GLU A 38 -3.16 6.70 20.21
N GLU A 39 -2.39 7.59 20.85
CA GLU A 39 -2.90 8.57 21.81
C GLU A 39 -3.77 9.64 21.14
N GLU A 40 -3.34 10.16 19.99
CA GLU A 40 -4.11 11.14 19.20
C GLU A 40 -5.39 10.52 18.66
N PHE A 41 -5.32 9.26 18.21
CA PHE A 41 -6.49 8.53 17.74
C PHE A 41 -7.49 8.28 18.88
N LEU A 42 -6.99 7.86 20.05
CA LEU A 42 -7.81 7.71 21.24
C LEU A 42 -8.48 9.04 21.63
N LYS A 43 -7.73 10.15 21.61
CA LYS A 43 -8.26 11.48 21.90
C LYS A 43 -9.35 11.89 20.90
N CYS A 44 -9.15 11.66 19.61
CA CYS A 44 -10.18 11.93 18.59
C CYS A 44 -11.47 11.13 18.84
N LEU A 45 -11.33 9.87 19.26
CA LEU A 45 -12.46 9.01 19.56
C LEU A 45 -13.19 9.42 20.85
N THR A 46 -12.47 9.80 21.91
CA THR A 46 -13.10 10.25 23.16
C THR A 46 -13.81 11.59 23.00
N GLU A 47 -13.21 12.53 22.27
CA GLU A 47 -13.82 13.83 21.94
C GLU A 47 -15.06 13.66 21.05
N SER A 48 -15.07 12.68 20.14
CA SER A 48 -16.22 12.40 19.28
C SER A 48 -17.38 11.72 20.02
N ASN A 49 -17.11 11.09 21.16
CA ASN A 49 -18.05 10.26 21.91
C ASN A 49 -18.10 10.62 23.40
N ILE A 50 -18.28 11.91 23.69
CA ILE A 50 -18.42 12.41 25.06
C ILE A 50 -19.58 11.68 25.76
N GLY A 51 -19.28 11.01 26.87
CA GLY A 51 -20.27 10.27 27.66
C GLY A 51 -20.35 8.76 27.37
N LEU A 52 -19.55 8.21 26.46
CA LEU A 52 -19.37 6.76 26.36
C LEU A 52 -18.30 6.29 27.35
N GLU A 53 -18.73 5.59 28.40
CA GLU A 53 -17.84 4.88 29.32
C GLU A 53 -17.46 3.52 28.72
N MET A 54 -16.30 3.45 28.07
CA MET A 54 -15.79 2.24 27.43
C MET A 54 -14.29 2.10 27.70
N GLY A 55 -13.80 0.86 27.77
CA GLY A 55 -12.37 0.60 27.85
C GLY A 55 -11.64 1.17 26.62
N THR A 56 -10.46 1.75 26.83
CA THR A 56 -9.65 2.38 25.77
C THR A 56 -9.36 1.43 24.60
N GLN A 57 -9.08 0.18 24.90
CA GLN A 57 -8.82 -0.87 23.90
C GLN A 57 -10.06 -1.18 23.05
N GLU A 58 -11.24 -1.24 23.66
CA GLU A 58 -12.49 -1.49 22.94
C GLU A 58 -12.87 -0.30 22.05
N LEU A 59 -12.61 0.93 22.53
CA LEU A 59 -12.84 2.16 21.78
C LEU A 59 -11.96 2.22 20.52
N ILE A 60 -10.66 1.92 20.67
CA ILE A 60 -9.72 1.84 19.54
C ILE A 60 -10.16 0.74 18.56
N GLN A 61 -10.52 -0.44 19.06
CA GLN A 61 -10.95 -1.54 18.21
C GLN A 61 -12.19 -1.18 17.39
N LYS A 62 -13.21 -0.57 18.00
CA LYS A 62 -14.40 -0.07 17.30
C LYS A 62 -14.07 1.05 16.32
N GLY A 63 -13.14 1.94 16.68
CA GLY A 63 -12.63 2.97 15.77
C GLY A 63 -11.95 2.40 14.53
N ILE A 64 -11.12 1.36 14.69
CA ILE A 64 -10.46 0.67 13.57
C ILE A 64 -11.49 -0.08 12.72
N GLU A 65 -12.45 -0.77 13.35
CA GLU A 65 -13.52 -1.47 12.64
C GLU A 65 -14.33 -0.51 11.76
N LEU A 66 -14.59 0.70 12.25
CA LEU A 66 -15.28 1.75 11.53
C LEU A 66 -14.53 2.21 10.27
N LEU A 67 -13.19 2.23 10.31
CA LEU A 67 -12.33 2.56 9.16
C LEU A 67 -12.19 1.40 8.15
N MET A 68 -12.19 0.16 8.64
CA MET A 68 -12.01 -1.04 7.83
C MET A 68 -13.29 -1.49 7.12
N HIS A 69 -14.45 -1.22 7.71
CA HIS A 69 -15.75 -1.66 7.23
C HIS A 69 -16.72 -0.48 7.01
N PRO A 70 -16.43 0.44 6.05
CA PRO A 70 -17.28 1.58 5.80
C PRO A 70 -18.69 1.22 5.30
N GLN A 71 -18.89 -0.01 4.82
CA GLN A 71 -20.20 -0.55 4.40
C GLN A 71 -21.20 -0.65 5.55
N ASP A 72 -20.72 -0.79 6.80
CA ASP A 72 -21.58 -0.92 7.98
C ASP A 72 -21.98 0.43 8.59
N LEU A 73 -21.57 1.54 7.95
CA LEU A 73 -21.83 2.88 8.45
C LEU A 73 -23.30 3.25 8.26
N LYS A 74 -23.90 3.77 9.33
CA LYS A 74 -25.29 4.25 9.30
C LYS A 74 -25.39 5.64 8.70
N LYS A 75 -24.40 6.50 8.95
CA LYS A 75 -24.36 7.87 8.47
C LYS A 75 -22.92 8.34 8.26
N ILE A 76 -22.72 9.04 7.16
CA ILE A 76 -21.45 9.65 6.78
C ILE A 76 -21.75 11.09 6.39
N ASN A 77 -20.98 12.03 6.95
CA ASN A 77 -21.00 13.41 6.54
C ASN A 77 -19.58 13.81 6.14
N ILE A 78 -19.44 14.31 4.92
CA ILE A 78 -18.18 14.82 4.39
C ILE A 78 -18.38 16.31 4.12
N SER A 79 -17.49 17.14 4.66
CA SER A 79 -17.52 18.58 4.47
C SER A 79 -16.11 19.10 4.22
N HIS A 80 -15.99 20.10 3.35
CA HIS A 80 -14.74 20.79 3.09
C HIS A 80 -14.57 21.96 4.06
N ASP A 81 -13.38 22.09 4.64
CA ASP A 81 -12.96 23.20 5.49
C ASP A 81 -11.70 23.83 4.87
N GLY A 82 -11.90 24.72 3.90
CA GLY A 82 -10.83 25.25 3.06
C GLY A 82 -10.17 24.15 2.23
N THR A 83 -8.87 23.92 2.44
CA THR A 83 -8.08 22.84 1.82
C THR A 83 -8.23 21.51 2.56
N SER A 84 -8.77 21.51 3.77
CA SER A 84 -8.90 20.32 4.61
C SER A 84 -10.23 19.62 4.38
N LEU A 85 -10.24 18.29 4.58
CA LEU A 85 -11.44 17.47 4.52
C LEU A 85 -11.85 17.05 5.93
N VAL A 86 -13.09 17.35 6.30
CA VAL A 86 -13.66 16.92 7.58
C VAL A 86 -14.65 15.79 7.31
N VAL A 87 -14.39 14.63 7.92
CA VAL A 87 -15.18 13.42 7.74
C VAL A 87 -15.75 12.97 9.08
N VAL A 88 -17.07 12.84 9.15
CA VAL A 88 -17.77 12.33 10.32
C VAL A 88 -18.46 11.03 9.95
N MET A 89 -18.02 9.93 10.53
CA MET A 89 -18.58 8.59 10.34
C MET A 89 -19.34 8.18 11.59
N THR A 90 -20.51 7.57 11.42
CA THR A 90 -21.34 7.08 12.54
C THR A 90 -21.76 5.63 12.30
N LYS A 91 -21.46 4.75 13.27
CA LYS A 91 -21.92 3.36 13.33
C LYS A 91 -22.77 3.16 14.59
N PHE A 92 -23.70 2.21 14.56
CA PHE A 92 -24.59 1.93 15.69
C PHE A 92 -24.29 0.55 16.28
N TYR A 93 -23.86 0.51 17.54
CA TYR A 93 -23.53 -0.71 18.28
C TYR A 93 -24.51 -0.98 19.44
N GLY A 94 -25.73 -0.45 19.35
CA GLY A 94 -26.65 -0.27 20.49
C GLY A 94 -26.63 1.16 21.05
N PHE A 95 -25.56 1.89 20.76
CA PHE A 95 -25.42 3.34 20.94
C PHE A 95 -24.77 3.95 19.68
N PRO A 96 -24.98 5.25 19.41
CA PRO A 96 -24.34 5.92 18.27
C PRO A 96 -22.86 6.17 18.56
N PHE A 97 -21.99 5.45 17.85
CA PHE A 97 -20.54 5.64 17.90
C PHE A 97 -20.10 6.50 16.72
N LYS A 98 -19.41 7.59 17.00
CA LYS A 98 -19.00 8.60 16.03
C LYS A 98 -17.48 8.71 15.95
N LEU A 99 -16.95 8.92 14.76
CA LEU A 99 -15.55 9.27 14.54
C LEU A 99 -15.49 10.50 13.65
N LYS A 100 -14.89 11.58 14.16
CA LYS A 100 -14.61 12.80 13.40
C LYS A 100 -13.13 12.87 13.07
N LEU A 101 -12.81 13.04 11.79
CA LEU A 101 -11.46 13.17 11.27
C LEU A 101 -11.30 14.51 10.55
N HIS A 102 -10.14 15.13 10.74
CA HIS A 102 -9.73 16.36 10.07
C HIS A 102 -8.49 16.05 9.23
N LEU A 103 -8.67 15.79 7.93
CA LEU A 103 -7.60 15.40 7.03
C LEU A 103 -7.05 16.61 6.29
N LYS A 104 -5.72 16.67 6.13
CA LYS A 104 -5.05 17.69 5.32
C LYS A 104 -4.96 17.24 3.87
N GLU A 105 -4.95 18.18 2.93
CA GLU A 105 -4.67 17.87 1.53
C GLU A 105 -3.27 17.29 1.40
N GLY A 106 -3.17 16.13 0.75
CA GLY A 106 -1.93 15.43 0.49
C GLY A 106 -1.27 15.91 -0.81
N SER A 107 0.00 15.56 -0.98
CA SER A 107 0.75 15.96 -2.17
C SER A 107 0.32 15.20 -3.42
N ARG A 108 0.59 15.79 -4.60
CA ARG A 108 0.35 15.11 -5.89
C ARG A 108 1.22 13.86 -6.04
N GLU A 109 2.40 13.89 -5.43
CA GLU A 109 3.33 12.77 -5.33
C GLU A 109 2.71 11.60 -4.55
N LEU A 110 2.03 11.89 -3.45
CA LEU A 110 1.29 10.88 -2.66
C LEU A 110 0.14 10.30 -3.47
N PHE A 111 -0.66 11.14 -4.15
CA PHE A 111 -1.73 10.67 -5.02
C PHE A 111 -1.19 9.77 -6.14
N PHE A 112 -0.07 10.15 -6.75
CA PHE A 112 0.57 9.32 -7.77
C PHE A 112 1.00 7.97 -7.21
N HIS A 113 1.64 7.96 -6.04
CA HIS A 113 2.16 6.73 -5.42
C HIS A 113 1.06 5.78 -4.93
N GLU A 114 0.05 6.29 -4.23
CA GLU A 114 -0.98 5.46 -3.57
C GLU A 114 -2.15 5.09 -4.48
N VAL A 115 -2.45 5.91 -5.50
CA VAL A 115 -3.61 5.72 -6.38
C VAL A 115 -3.18 5.39 -7.79
N MET A 116 -2.48 6.31 -8.47
CA MET A 116 -2.22 6.18 -9.91
C MET A 116 -1.25 5.04 -10.25
N GLN A 117 -0.16 4.91 -9.51
CA GLN A 117 0.89 3.92 -9.78
C GLN A 117 0.37 2.47 -9.65
N PRO A 118 -0.39 2.09 -8.60
CA PRO A 118 -1.04 0.77 -8.52
C PRO A 118 -2.01 0.52 -9.68
N ILE A 119 -2.81 1.52 -10.07
CA ILE A 119 -3.73 1.41 -11.21
C ILE A 119 -2.95 1.15 -12.51
N LEU A 120 -1.88 1.92 -12.76
CA LEU A 120 -1.03 1.74 -13.95
C LEU A 120 -0.35 0.37 -13.98
N LYS A 121 0.14 -0.12 -12.83
CA LYS A 121 0.69 -1.48 -12.72
C LYS A 121 -0.36 -2.52 -13.07
N THR A 122 -1.57 -2.39 -12.53
CA THR A 122 -2.66 -3.33 -12.78
C THR A 122 -3.05 -3.34 -14.27
N ILE A 123 -3.12 -2.16 -14.90
CA ILE A 123 -3.39 -2.05 -16.35
C ILE A 123 -2.28 -2.74 -17.16
N HIS A 124 -1.02 -2.52 -16.79
CA HIS A 124 0.12 -3.17 -17.45
C HIS A 124 0.04 -4.70 -17.33
N ASP A 125 -0.19 -5.21 -16.12
CA ASP A 125 -0.31 -6.64 -15.86
C ASP A 125 -1.48 -7.27 -16.62
N LEU A 126 -2.64 -6.60 -16.65
CA LEU A 126 -3.81 -7.05 -17.41
C LEU A 126 -3.53 -7.09 -18.92
N LYS A 127 -2.85 -6.08 -19.47
CA LYS A 127 -2.48 -6.04 -20.89
C LYS A 127 -1.47 -7.14 -21.24
N SER A 128 -0.52 -7.41 -20.35
CA SER A 128 0.42 -8.52 -20.52
C SER A 128 -0.30 -9.87 -20.51
N SER A 129 -1.21 -10.06 -19.55
CA SER A 129 -2.04 -11.28 -19.46
C SER A 129 -2.93 -11.47 -20.69
N GLU A 130 -3.56 -10.40 -21.19
CA GLU A 130 -4.36 -10.43 -22.42
C GLU A 130 -3.50 -10.88 -23.62
N ASN A 131 -2.31 -10.31 -23.79
CA ASN A 131 -1.40 -10.67 -24.89
C ASN A 131 -0.93 -12.12 -24.81
N GLU A 132 -0.66 -12.63 -23.60
CA GLU A 132 -0.30 -14.02 -23.39
C GLU A 132 -1.45 -14.96 -23.78
N LEU A 133 -2.67 -14.67 -23.32
CA LEU A 133 -3.88 -15.43 -23.67
C LEU A 133 -4.13 -15.45 -25.18
N ARG A 134 -3.98 -14.30 -25.84
CA ARG A 134 -4.10 -14.20 -27.32
C ARG A 134 -3.09 -15.06 -28.04
N THR A 135 -1.85 -15.10 -27.55
CA THR A 135 -0.78 -15.93 -28.11
C THR A 135 -1.08 -17.42 -27.89
N LEU A 136 -1.59 -17.79 -26.72
CA LEU A 136 -1.99 -19.17 -26.41
C LEU A 136 -3.15 -19.63 -27.30
N LEU A 137 -4.15 -18.79 -27.54
CA LEU A 137 -5.25 -19.10 -28.45
C LEU A 137 -4.75 -19.36 -29.88
N LYS A 138 -3.86 -18.50 -30.41
CA LYS A 138 -3.26 -18.71 -31.72
C LYS A 138 -2.47 -20.02 -31.80
N LYS A 139 -1.72 -20.37 -30.75
CA LYS A 139 -0.99 -21.65 -30.67
C LYS A 139 -1.95 -22.85 -30.64
N LYS A 140 -3.06 -22.75 -29.91
CA LYS A 140 -4.08 -23.81 -29.86
C LYS A 140 -4.81 -23.99 -31.18
N ASP A 141 -5.05 -22.92 -31.93
CA ASP A 141 -5.59 -23.02 -33.28
C ASP A 141 -4.65 -23.78 -34.23
N VAL A 142 -3.34 -23.51 -34.15
CA VAL A 142 -2.32 -24.24 -34.93
C VAL A 142 -2.31 -25.73 -34.56
N GLU A 143 -2.32 -26.06 -33.26
CA GLU A 143 -2.36 -27.45 -32.77
C GLU A 143 -3.63 -28.19 -33.27
N ILE A 144 -4.78 -27.51 -33.31
CA ILE A 144 -6.03 -28.07 -33.85
C ILE A 144 -5.92 -28.31 -35.36
N GLU A 145 -5.28 -27.40 -36.10
CA GLU A 145 -5.06 -27.52 -37.53
C GLU A 145 -4.10 -28.68 -37.86
N GLU A 146 -3.04 -28.84 -37.09
CA GLU A 146 -2.13 -29.99 -37.16
C GLU A 146 -2.87 -31.31 -36.89
N TYR A 147 -3.69 -31.38 -35.84
CA TYR A 147 -4.49 -32.58 -35.54
C TYR A 147 -5.43 -32.95 -36.68
N LYS A 148 -6.08 -31.96 -37.31
CA LYS A 148 -6.92 -32.17 -38.50
C LYS A 148 -6.10 -32.68 -39.69
N SER A 149 -4.90 -32.13 -39.92
CA SER A 149 -4.02 -32.59 -41.02
C SER A 149 -3.54 -34.03 -40.86
N LEU A 150 -3.39 -34.50 -39.62
CA LEU A 150 -3.02 -35.89 -39.30
C LEU A 150 -4.21 -36.87 -39.39
N GLY A 151 -5.39 -36.41 -39.85
CA GLY A 151 -6.59 -37.23 -40.01
C GLY A 151 -7.42 -37.37 -38.74
N GLY A 152 -7.13 -36.58 -37.71
CA GLY A 152 -7.90 -36.54 -36.46
C GLY A 152 -9.33 -36.03 -36.69
N LYS A 153 -10.33 -36.76 -36.16
CA LYS A 153 -11.75 -36.38 -36.23
C LYS A 153 -12.23 -35.79 -34.92
N ILE A 154 -12.64 -34.53 -34.93
CA ILE A 154 -13.21 -33.84 -33.77
C ILE A 154 -14.71 -34.18 -33.69
N ARG A 155 -15.13 -34.84 -32.60
CA ARG A 155 -16.52 -35.36 -32.42
C ARG A 155 -17.56 -34.30 -32.07
N TYR A 156 -17.18 -33.18 -31.45
CA TYR A 156 -18.11 -32.13 -31.00
C TYR A 156 -17.66 -30.77 -31.51
N THR A 157 -18.64 -29.97 -31.98
CA THR A 157 -18.57 -28.56 -32.40
C THR A 157 -17.17 -27.99 -32.60
N ALA A 158 -16.75 -27.90 -33.87
CA ALA A 158 -15.56 -27.16 -34.24
C ALA A 158 -15.72 -25.70 -33.80
N LEU A 159 -14.92 -25.25 -32.84
CA LEU A 159 -14.81 -23.84 -32.51
C LEU A 159 -14.26 -23.09 -33.73
N PRO A 160 -14.76 -21.87 -34.02
CA PRO A 160 -14.17 -21.03 -35.04
C PRO A 160 -12.75 -20.64 -34.62
N ARG A 161 -11.87 -20.45 -35.61
CA ARG A 161 -10.51 -19.95 -35.41
C ARG A 161 -10.56 -18.60 -34.69
N TYR A 162 -9.64 -18.37 -33.77
CA TYR A 162 -9.53 -17.11 -33.06
C TYR A 162 -9.19 -15.96 -34.03
N ASN A 163 -10.10 -14.99 -34.12
CA ASN A 163 -9.91 -13.77 -34.90
C ASN A 163 -9.45 -12.62 -34.00
N ASP A 164 -8.14 -12.40 -34.02
CA ASP A 164 -7.46 -11.40 -33.20
C ASP A 164 -7.91 -9.97 -33.52
N GLU A 165 -8.14 -9.66 -34.80
CA GLU A 165 -8.50 -8.31 -35.25
C GLU A 165 -9.92 -7.95 -34.81
N GLU A 166 -10.86 -8.89 -34.94
CA GLU A 166 -12.24 -8.70 -34.52
C GLU A 166 -12.35 -8.56 -33.00
N HIS A 167 -11.57 -9.34 -32.25
CA HIS A 167 -11.46 -9.22 -30.80
C HIS A 167 -10.95 -7.82 -30.40
N MET A 168 -9.85 -7.35 -30.99
CA MET A 168 -9.30 -6.03 -30.67
C MET A 168 -10.20 -4.88 -31.12
N LYS A 169 -10.97 -5.06 -32.20
CA LYS A 169 -11.96 -4.06 -32.65
C LYS A 169 -13.10 -3.90 -31.62
N LYS A 170 -13.56 -5.01 -31.04
CA LYS A 170 -14.58 -5.02 -29.99
C LYS A 170 -14.06 -4.40 -28.68
N HIS A 171 -12.79 -4.59 -28.36
CA HIS A 171 -12.14 -4.12 -27.14
C HIS A 171 -11.18 -2.94 -27.39
N SER A 172 -11.65 -1.92 -28.12
CA SER A 172 -10.81 -0.80 -28.57
C SER A 172 -10.69 0.36 -27.59
N ALA A 173 -11.48 0.40 -26.51
CA ALA A 173 -11.57 1.55 -25.61
C ALA A 173 -10.21 2.01 -25.07
N TYR A 174 -9.32 1.08 -24.69
CA TYR A 174 -7.97 1.44 -24.24
C TYR A 174 -7.16 2.13 -25.34
N ASN A 175 -7.12 1.54 -26.54
CA ASN A 175 -6.35 2.07 -27.67
C ASN A 175 -6.91 3.41 -28.17
N THR A 176 -8.22 3.63 -28.07
CA THR A 176 -8.86 4.90 -28.42
C THR A 176 -8.45 6.04 -27.49
N HIS A 177 -8.35 5.78 -26.19
CA HIS A 177 -8.09 6.84 -25.19
C HIS A 177 -6.61 7.03 -24.86
N PHE A 178 -5.81 5.96 -24.92
CA PHE A 178 -4.39 5.97 -24.49
C PHE A 178 -3.41 5.66 -25.62
N GLY A 179 -3.91 5.32 -26.82
CA GLY A 179 -3.09 4.97 -27.97
C GLY A 179 -2.33 3.64 -27.80
N VAL A 180 -1.33 3.44 -28.66
CA VAL A 180 -0.45 2.25 -28.66
C VAL A 180 0.69 2.38 -27.65
N GLN A 181 0.78 3.50 -26.93
CA GLN A 181 1.90 3.76 -26.02
C GLN A 181 1.90 2.73 -24.89
N GLU A 182 3.05 2.06 -24.75
CA GLU A 182 3.32 1.22 -23.58
C GLU A 182 3.60 2.12 -22.39
N ILE A 183 3.09 1.73 -21.22
CA ILE A 183 3.36 2.45 -19.97
C ILE A 183 4.86 2.30 -19.69
N PRO A 184 5.64 3.40 -19.63
CA PRO A 184 7.07 3.31 -19.39
C PRO A 184 7.38 2.62 -18.06
N ASN A 185 8.25 1.60 -18.08
CA ASN A 185 8.67 0.88 -16.88
C ASN A 185 9.22 1.80 -15.80
N ASN A 186 9.82 2.93 -16.20
CA ASN A 186 10.35 3.95 -15.30
C ASN A 186 9.25 4.60 -14.44
N LEU A 187 8.01 4.73 -14.95
CA LEU A 187 6.87 5.25 -14.17
C LEU A 187 6.33 4.20 -13.20
N LEU A 188 6.36 2.93 -13.59
CA LEU A 188 5.90 1.82 -12.76
C LEU A 188 6.82 1.57 -11.56
N GLN A 189 8.12 1.83 -11.72
CA GLN A 189 9.14 1.61 -10.68
C GLN A 189 9.54 2.88 -9.93
N ARG A 190 8.93 4.03 -10.23
CA ARG A 190 9.27 5.30 -9.56
C ARG A 190 9.06 5.17 -8.06
N VAL A 191 10.15 5.25 -7.30
CA VAL A 191 10.11 5.36 -5.84
C VAL A 191 9.91 6.82 -5.50
N VAL A 192 8.70 7.16 -5.06
CA VAL A 192 8.40 8.50 -4.55
C VAL A 192 8.79 8.52 -3.08
N HIS A 193 9.78 9.34 -2.71
CA HIS A 193 10.04 9.65 -1.30
C HIS A 193 8.96 10.60 -0.82
N VAL A 194 7.85 10.05 -0.34
CA VAL A 194 6.87 10.82 0.44
C VAL A 194 7.54 11.12 1.77
N SER A 195 7.84 12.39 2.02
CA SER A 195 8.36 12.83 3.31
C SER A 195 7.26 12.60 4.34
N LYS A 196 7.39 11.54 5.13
CA LYS A 196 6.58 11.35 6.34
C LYS A 196 6.98 12.46 7.28
N GLU A 197 6.19 13.52 7.38
CA GLU A 197 6.46 14.57 8.36
C GLU A 197 6.50 13.96 9.77
N ASN A 198 7.63 14.22 10.44
CA ASN A 198 7.96 13.98 11.84
C ASN A 198 8.51 12.59 12.22
N ASP A 199 9.68 12.27 11.66
CA ASP A 199 10.79 11.69 12.44
C ASP A 199 11.71 12.84 12.92
N ILE A 200 11.26 13.65 13.88
CA ILE A 200 12.16 14.46 14.71
C ILE A 200 11.94 14.01 16.14
N ASP A 201 12.56 12.88 16.47
CA ASP A 201 12.96 12.59 17.84
C ASP A 201 14.47 12.83 17.93
N ASN A 202 14.84 13.90 18.64
CA ASN A 202 16.13 14.14 19.30
C ASN A 202 17.42 13.88 18.50
N ILE A 203 17.90 14.91 17.79
CA ILE A 203 19.35 15.16 17.75
C ILE A 203 19.58 16.52 18.41
N GLY A 204 20.11 16.44 19.63
CA GLY A 204 20.53 17.60 20.39
C GLY A 204 21.52 18.46 19.61
N THR A 205 21.26 19.75 19.65
CA THR A 205 22.23 20.84 19.78
C THR A 205 23.70 20.43 19.70
N ASN A 206 24.42 20.94 18.70
CA ASN A 206 25.56 21.85 18.91
C ASN A 206 26.18 22.25 17.57
N ILE A 207 25.85 23.46 17.10
CA ILE A 207 26.83 24.30 16.43
C ILE A 207 27.00 25.52 17.33
N PRO A 208 28.24 25.83 17.74
CA PRO A 208 28.75 27.13 17.37
C PRO A 208 30.14 27.05 16.77
N ILE A 209 30.25 27.63 15.57
CA ILE A 209 31.50 28.12 15.00
C ILE A 209 32.00 29.26 15.90
N LYS A 210 33.20 29.12 16.47
CA LYS A 210 34.12 30.24 16.71
C LYS A 210 35.56 29.73 16.84
N SER A 211 36.39 30.15 15.90
CA SER A 211 37.83 29.90 15.79
C SER A 211 38.63 31.01 16.48
N GLU A 212 39.68 30.64 17.24
CA GLU A 212 40.95 31.38 17.41
C GLU A 212 41.95 30.58 18.29
N PRO A 213 43.28 30.87 18.32
CA PRO A 213 44.27 30.18 17.51
C PRO A 213 45.30 29.34 18.31
N GLU A 214 46.16 28.66 17.54
CA GLU A 214 47.28 27.82 17.99
C GLU A 214 48.22 28.52 18.98
N SER A 215 48.52 27.81 20.06
CA SER A 215 49.83 27.88 20.70
C SER A 215 50.25 26.47 21.14
N GLN A 216 51.31 26.01 20.49
CA GLN A 216 52.05 24.78 20.76
C GLN A 216 52.50 24.74 22.22
N GLU A 217 52.27 23.63 22.92
CA GLU A 217 53.31 23.02 23.77
C GLU A 217 53.14 21.50 23.78
N VAL A 218 54.27 20.85 23.93
CA VAL A 218 54.63 19.52 23.46
C VAL A 218 55.09 18.72 24.68
N ILE A 219 54.80 17.41 24.64
CA ILE A 219 55.44 16.31 25.40
C ILE A 219 54.87 15.94 26.79
N SER A 220 54.22 14.77 26.74
CA SER A 220 54.35 13.57 27.57
C SER A 220 54.24 13.66 29.09
N ASN A 221 53.38 12.80 29.64
CA ASN A 221 53.87 11.67 30.44
C ASN A 221 52.88 10.50 30.40
N GLN A 222 53.41 9.32 30.13
CA GLN A 222 52.77 8.02 30.29
C GLN A 222 52.69 7.69 31.78
N THR A 223 51.52 7.30 32.29
CA THR A 223 51.41 6.11 33.17
C THR A 223 50.00 5.53 33.14
N SER A 224 49.98 4.23 32.89
CA SER A 224 48.89 3.26 32.86
C SER A 224 48.03 3.22 34.13
N ILE A 225 46.78 2.77 34.02
CA ILE A 225 46.20 1.63 34.78
C ILE A 225 44.83 1.22 34.19
N ASN A 226 44.85 0.05 33.55
CA ASN A 226 43.88 -1.05 33.57
C ASN A 226 42.43 -0.81 34.05
N ARG A 227 41.47 -1.17 33.18
CA ARG A 227 40.56 -2.32 33.40
C ARG A 227 39.86 -2.75 32.10
N LEU A 228 40.16 -3.97 31.63
CA LEU A 228 39.28 -4.81 30.80
C LEU A 228 37.95 -5.06 31.59
N ILE A 229 36.78 -5.28 30.98
CA ILE A 229 36.35 -6.55 30.36
C ILE A 229 34.98 -6.35 29.65
N GLN A 230 34.95 -6.78 28.38
CA GLN A 230 33.95 -7.54 27.61
C GLN A 230 32.44 -7.19 27.61
N ILE A 231 31.91 -6.94 26.40
CA ILE A 231 30.57 -7.37 25.99
C ILE A 231 30.69 -8.19 24.70
N LYS A 232 30.02 -9.35 24.73
CA LYS A 232 29.92 -10.45 23.74
C LYS A 232 29.56 -10.00 22.31
N GLN A 233 30.25 -10.60 21.33
CA GLN A 233 29.75 -10.76 19.96
C GLN A 233 29.11 -12.16 19.82
N GLU A 234 27.81 -12.22 19.53
CA GLU A 234 27.15 -13.46 19.12
C GLU A 234 27.17 -13.60 17.59
N ARG A 235 27.66 -14.76 17.13
CA ARG A 235 27.67 -15.20 15.74
C ARG A 235 26.35 -15.89 15.41
N ILE A 236 25.71 -15.45 14.34
CA ILE A 236 24.53 -16.07 13.72
C ILE A 236 24.97 -17.38 13.03
N LYS A 237 24.32 -18.49 13.35
CA LYS A 237 24.43 -19.77 12.63
C LYS A 237 23.33 -19.85 11.56
N ASN A 238 23.74 -20.13 10.33
CA ASN A 238 22.88 -20.56 9.23
C ASN A 238 22.61 -22.06 9.34
N GLU A 239 21.35 -22.48 9.35
CA GLU A 239 20.95 -23.89 9.18
C GLU A 239 20.25 -24.07 7.82
N LEU A 240 20.81 -24.98 7.01
CA LEU A 240 20.24 -25.49 5.75
C LEU A 240 19.29 -26.67 6.05
N PRO A 241 18.18 -26.84 5.31
CA PRO A 241 17.26 -27.96 5.51
C PRO A 241 17.75 -29.25 4.82
N THR A 242 17.67 -30.35 5.58
CA THR A 242 18.11 -31.69 5.19
C THR A 242 17.03 -32.49 4.44
N ILE A 243 17.51 -33.28 3.47
CA ILE A 243 16.79 -34.15 2.56
C ILE A 243 16.26 -35.40 3.29
N LYS A 244 14.93 -35.66 3.20
CA LYS A 244 14.30 -36.89 3.71
C LYS A 244 14.50 -38.05 2.73
N ARG A 245 15.20 -39.11 3.16
CA ARG A 245 15.29 -40.41 2.49
C ARG A 245 14.03 -41.26 2.71
N ARG A 246 13.55 -41.90 1.64
CA ARG A 246 12.44 -42.87 1.61
C ARG A 246 12.86 -44.20 2.25
N ARG A 247 11.93 -44.84 2.98
CA ARG A 247 12.05 -46.22 3.48
C ARG A 247 11.70 -47.22 2.37
N PRO A 248 12.34 -48.39 2.30
CA PRO A 248 11.92 -49.48 1.42
C PRO A 248 10.70 -50.25 1.99
N LEU A 249 9.83 -50.72 1.10
CA LEU A 249 8.78 -51.70 1.39
C LEU A 249 9.42 -53.08 1.61
N ASN A 250 9.01 -53.77 2.68
CA ASN A 250 9.23 -55.20 2.84
C ASN A 250 8.05 -55.97 2.23
N ILE A 251 8.42 -56.94 1.39
CA ILE A 251 7.88 -58.28 1.08
C ILE A 251 6.47 -58.58 1.60
#